data_AF-A0A924AZ21-F1
#
_entry.id   AF-A0A924AZ21-F1
#
_cell.length_a   1.000
_cell.length_b   1.000
_cell.length_c   1.000
_cell.angle_alpha   90.00
_cell.angle_beta   90.00
_cell.angle_gamma   90.00
#
_symmetry.space_group_name_H-M   'P 1'
#
loop_
_entity.id
_entity.type
_entity.pdbx_description
1 polymer ?
#
loop_
_entity_poly.entity_id
_entity_poly.type
_entity_poly.pdbx_seq_one_letter_code
_entity_poly.pdbx_strand_id
1 'polypeptide(L)'
;MHLDTRAQTLLKALVERYIADGLPVGSRALSKISGLDLSPATIRNIMADLEEMGYVSSPHTSAGRVPTPRGYRIFVDTLLTVQHIDEREVESRMRLQAPQPQKIISNAAQMLSSLSQFAGVVLSPRRESVFQQIEFLRLSEKRILLVIVDPRGDVHNRLLL
;
A
#
# COMPACT_ATOMS: atom_id res chain seq x y z
N MET A 1 -21.54 9.69 15.25
CA MET A 1 -22.39 8.72 14.52
C MET A 1 -21.74 7.36 14.73
N HIS A 2 -22.30 6.50 15.58
CA HIS A 2 -21.68 5.23 15.98
C HIS A 2 -22.36 4.11 15.19
N LEU A 3 -21.61 3.33 14.40
CA LEU A 3 -22.17 2.10 13.84
C LEU A 3 -22.35 1.10 14.99
N ASP A 4 -23.50 0.42 15.01
CA ASP A 4 -23.69 -0.74 15.87
C ASP A 4 -22.73 -1.88 15.45
N THR A 5 -22.36 -2.72 16.41
CA THR A 5 -21.42 -3.82 16.22
C THR A 5 -21.86 -4.75 15.08
N ARG A 6 -23.16 -5.03 14.94
CA ARG A 6 -23.66 -5.87 13.84
C ARG A 6 -23.45 -5.22 12.47
N ALA A 7 -23.68 -3.92 12.37
CA ALA A 7 -23.45 -3.17 11.14
C ALA A 7 -21.97 -3.12 10.78
N GLN A 8 -21.09 -2.99 11.77
CA GLN A 8 -19.63 -3.07 11.59
C GLN A 8 -19.20 -4.45 11.08
N THR A 9 -19.68 -5.54 11.71
CA THR A 9 -19.37 -6.92 11.28
C THR A 9 -19.84 -7.18 9.85
N LEU A 10 -21.04 -6.72 9.49
CA LEU A 10 -21.56 -6.89 8.14
C LEU A 10 -20.80 -6.04 7.11
N LEU A 11 -20.44 -4.79 7.45
CA LEU A 11 -19.61 -3.94 6.59
C LEU A 11 -18.23 -4.57 6.38
N LYS A 12 -17.61 -5.10 7.44
CA LYS A 12 -16.34 -5.82 7.37
C LYS A 12 -16.42 -7.00 6.40
N ALA A 13 -17.39 -7.90 6.61
CA ALA A 13 -17.56 -9.08 5.78
C ALA A 13 -17.87 -8.73 4.31
N LEU A 14 -18.63 -7.65 4.07
CA LEU A 14 -18.91 -7.15 2.73
C LEU A 14 -17.65 -6.65 2.04
N VAL A 15 -16.85 -5.82 2.72
CA VAL A 15 -15.62 -5.25 2.17
C VAL A 15 -14.59 -6.34 1.89
N GLU A 16 -14.36 -7.26 2.82
CA GLU A 16 -13.44 -8.40 2.64
C GLU A 16 -13.85 -9.26 1.44
N ARG A 17 -15.16 -9.57 1.33
CA ARG A 17 -15.67 -10.36 0.20
C ARG A 17 -15.53 -9.61 -1.12
N TYR A 18 -15.78 -8.30 -1.13
CA TYR A 18 -15.67 -7.49 -2.34
C TYR A 18 -14.22 -7.33 -2.79
N ILE A 19 -13.26 -7.20 -1.86
CA ILE A 19 -11.81 -7.19 -2.17
C ILE A 19 -11.38 -8.53 -2.78
N ALA A 20 -11.91 -9.65 -2.29
CA ALA A 20 -11.56 -10.98 -2.78
C ALA A 20 -12.11 -11.28 -4.18
N ASP A 21 -13.38 -10.94 -4.44
CA ASP A 21 -14.09 -11.37 -5.66
C ASP A 21 -14.33 -10.26 -6.68
N GLY A 22 -14.33 -8.99 -6.26
CA GLY A 22 -14.73 -7.84 -7.09
C GLY A 22 -16.22 -7.78 -7.41
N LEU A 23 -17.05 -8.66 -6.82
CA LEU A 23 -18.47 -8.80 -7.14
C LEU A 23 -19.38 -8.19 -6.06
N PRO A 24 -20.51 -7.55 -6.45
CA PRO A 24 -21.51 -7.08 -5.50
C PRO A 24 -22.00 -8.17 -4.55
N VAL A 25 -22.12 -7.84 -3.26
CA VAL A 25 -22.39 -8.82 -2.19
C VAL A 25 -23.84 -8.74 -1.74
N GLY A 26 -24.57 -9.86 -1.88
CA GLY A 26 -25.96 -9.97 -1.46
C GLY A 26 -26.15 -10.39 0.01
N SER A 27 -27.31 -10.07 0.59
CA SER A 27 -27.63 -10.40 1.99
C SER A 27 -27.61 -11.91 2.30
N ARG A 28 -27.97 -12.76 1.33
CA ARG A 28 -27.85 -14.23 1.46
C ARG A 28 -26.41 -14.70 1.57
N ALA A 29 -25.48 -14.06 0.85
CA ALA A 29 -24.06 -14.38 0.95
C ALA A 29 -23.53 -13.95 2.32
N LEU A 30 -23.83 -12.71 2.73
CA LEU A 30 -23.45 -12.17 4.05
C LEU A 30 -23.98 -13.00 5.22
N SER A 31 -25.20 -13.52 5.15
CA SER A 31 -25.75 -14.40 6.20
C SER A 31 -24.91 -15.67 6.39
N LYS A 32 -24.23 -16.17 5.35
CA LYS A 32 -23.39 -17.37 5.44
C LYS A 32 -21.97 -17.07 5.95
N ILE A 33 -21.45 -15.87 5.67
CA ILE A 33 -20.03 -15.54 5.93
C ILE A 33 -19.80 -14.62 7.13
N SER A 34 -20.81 -13.87 7.57
CA SER A 34 -20.65 -12.86 8.64
C SER A 34 -20.51 -13.44 10.05
N GLY A 35 -20.80 -14.74 10.24
CA GLY A 35 -20.82 -15.37 11.56
C GLY A 35 -21.94 -14.85 12.48
N LEU A 36 -22.85 -14.03 11.96
CA LEU A 36 -24.01 -13.52 12.68
C LEU A 36 -25.22 -14.43 12.44
N ASP A 37 -25.95 -14.76 13.52
CA ASP A 37 -27.22 -15.48 13.43
C ASP A 37 -28.35 -14.51 13.04
N LEU A 38 -28.32 -14.05 11.78
CA LEU A 38 -29.28 -13.09 11.24
C LEU A 38 -29.90 -13.62 9.95
N SER A 39 -31.21 -13.40 9.81
CA SER A 39 -31.93 -13.73 8.59
C SER A 39 -31.47 -12.83 7.42
N PRO A 40 -31.55 -13.32 6.17
CA PRO A 40 -31.29 -12.48 5.00
C PRO A 40 -32.19 -11.24 4.88
N ALA A 41 -33.36 -11.23 5.52
CA ALA A 41 -34.24 -10.06 5.58
C ALA A 41 -33.68 -9.01 6.55
N THR A 42 -33.24 -9.41 7.73
CA THR A 42 -32.61 -8.50 8.72
C THR A 42 -31.35 -7.87 8.16
N ILE A 43 -30.52 -8.66 7.46
CA ILE A 43 -29.31 -8.13 6.80
C ILE A 43 -29.65 -7.12 5.70
N ARG A 44 -30.75 -7.31 4.94
CA ARG A 44 -31.17 -6.30 3.95
C ARG A 44 -31.49 -4.96 4.59
N ASN A 45 -32.15 -4.96 5.74
CA ASN A 45 -32.46 -3.72 6.47
C ASN A 45 -31.18 -3.02 6.92
N ILE A 46 -30.24 -3.75 7.55
CA ILE A 46 -28.96 -3.17 7.97
C ILE A 46 -28.16 -2.67 6.76
N MET A 47 -28.19 -3.38 5.63
CA MET A 47 -27.56 -2.93 4.38
C MET A 47 -28.23 -1.68 3.80
N ALA A 48 -29.53 -1.49 4.01
CA ALA A 48 -30.23 -0.28 3.60
C ALA A 48 -29.80 0.91 4.48
N ASP A 49 -29.71 0.71 5.79
CA ASP A 49 -29.20 1.74 6.71
C ASP A 49 -27.75 2.13 6.37
N LEU A 50 -26.91 1.15 6.05
CA LEU A 50 -25.52 1.40 5.60
C LEU A 50 -25.46 2.13 4.25
N GLU A 51 -26.42 1.89 3.36
CA GLU A 51 -26.53 2.62 2.09
C GLU A 51 -26.98 4.07 2.32
N GLU A 52 -27.98 4.30 3.17
CA GLU A 52 -28.45 5.64 3.55
C GLU A 52 -27.33 6.45 4.23
N MET A 53 -26.51 5.80 5.06
CA MET A 53 -25.32 6.40 5.65
C MET A 53 -24.16 6.59 4.65
N GLY A 54 -24.28 6.09 3.42
CA GLY A 54 -23.30 6.25 2.35
C GLY A 54 -22.05 5.36 2.47
N TYR A 55 -22.11 4.26 3.23
CA TYR A 55 -20.99 3.30 3.36
C TYR A 55 -20.99 2.22 2.28
N VAL A 56 -22.17 1.88 1.77
CA VAL A 56 -22.34 0.93 0.65
C VAL A 56 -23.28 1.52 -0.39
N SER A 57 -23.32 0.95 -1.59
CA SER A 57 -24.28 1.32 -2.63
C SER A 57 -24.70 0.11 -3.46
N SER A 58 -25.86 0.19 -4.10
CA SER A 58 -26.26 -0.73 -5.16
C SER A 58 -25.72 -0.27 -6.52
N PRO A 59 -24.96 -1.09 -7.26
CA PRO A 59 -24.69 -0.80 -8.67
C PRO A 59 -25.95 -0.96 -9.52
N HIS A 60 -26.82 -1.92 -9.15
CA HIS A 60 -28.16 -2.12 -9.69
C HIS A 60 -29.12 -2.57 -8.59
N THR A 61 -30.42 -2.43 -8.80
CA THR A 61 -31.48 -2.69 -7.80
C THR A 61 -31.47 -4.12 -7.25
N SER A 62 -30.96 -5.11 -7.99
CA SER A 62 -30.95 -6.53 -7.61
C SER A 62 -29.56 -7.13 -7.35
N ALA A 63 -28.48 -6.39 -7.63
CA ALA A 63 -27.12 -6.95 -7.68
C ALA A 63 -26.50 -7.22 -6.31
N GLY A 64 -27.05 -6.68 -5.22
CA GLY A 64 -26.39 -6.64 -3.91
C GLY A 64 -25.68 -5.30 -3.71
N ARG A 65 -24.74 -5.25 -2.76
CA ARG A 65 -24.08 -4.01 -2.34
C ARG A 65 -22.58 -4.03 -2.63
N VAL A 66 -22.04 -2.86 -2.95
CA VAL A 66 -20.60 -2.62 -3.08
C VAL A 66 -20.16 -1.54 -2.07
N PRO A 67 -18.93 -1.60 -1.55
CA PRO A 67 -18.43 -0.58 -0.65
C PRO A 67 -18.18 0.75 -1.38
N THR A 68 -18.54 1.86 -0.76
CA THR A 68 -18.18 3.20 -1.23
C THR A 68 -16.79 3.58 -0.73
N PRO A 69 -16.18 4.68 -1.23
CA PRO A 69 -14.93 5.20 -0.65
C PRO A 69 -15.03 5.46 0.86
N ARG A 70 -16.21 5.88 1.35
CA ARG A 70 -16.47 6.08 2.78
C ARG A 70 -16.55 4.75 3.53
N GLY A 71 -17.15 3.72 2.93
CA GLY A 71 -17.15 2.35 3.46
C GLY A 71 -15.74 1.80 3.63
N TYR A 72 -14.90 1.96 2.61
CA TYR A 72 -13.49 1.59 2.69
C TYR A 72 -12.74 2.36 3.77
N ARG A 73 -12.99 3.66 3.93
CA ARG A 73 -12.35 4.47 4.97
C ARG A 73 -12.64 3.93 6.37
N ILE A 74 -13.91 3.68 6.71
CA ILE A 74 -14.26 3.08 8.00
C ILE A 74 -13.64 1.70 8.17
N PHE A 75 -13.67 0.88 7.11
CA PHE A 75 -13.07 -0.45 7.17
C PHE A 75 -11.57 -0.37 7.52
N VAL A 76 -10.80 0.46 6.82
CA VAL A 76 -9.36 0.65 7.08
C VAL A 76 -9.11 1.22 8.47
N ASP A 77 -9.87 2.23 8.87
CA ASP A 77 -9.59 2.97 10.10
C ASP A 77 -9.99 2.19 11.37
N THR A 78 -10.96 1.26 11.28
CA THR A 78 -11.57 0.65 12.49
C THR A 78 -11.79 -0.86 12.46
N LEU A 79 -11.90 -1.48 11.28
CA LEU A 79 -12.32 -2.89 11.14
C LEU A 79 -11.22 -3.82 10.61
N LEU A 80 -10.21 -3.24 9.97
CA LEU A 80 -9.12 -3.97 9.35
C LEU A 80 -8.30 -4.70 10.41
N THR A 81 -8.23 -6.03 10.26
CA THR A 81 -7.32 -6.85 11.05
C THR A 81 -6.05 -7.05 10.25
N VAL A 82 -5.00 -6.30 10.59
CA VAL A 82 -3.71 -6.33 9.89
C VAL A 82 -2.97 -7.60 10.25
N GLN A 83 -2.55 -8.37 9.24
CA GLN A 83 -1.60 -9.47 9.46
C GLN A 83 -0.25 -8.91 9.86
N HIS A 84 0.39 -9.53 10.85
CA HIS A 84 1.73 -9.14 11.26
C HIS A 84 2.72 -9.46 10.14
N ILE A 85 3.49 -8.46 9.70
CA ILE A 85 4.59 -8.67 8.76
C ILE A 85 5.81 -9.13 9.57
N ASP A 86 6.52 -10.15 9.09
CA ASP A 86 7.79 -10.54 9.71
C ASP A 86 8.86 -9.48 9.39
N GLU A 87 9.13 -8.63 10.38
CA GLU A 87 10.13 -7.56 10.28
C GLU A 87 11.53 -8.10 9.94
N ARG A 88 11.87 -9.31 10.39
CA ARG A 88 13.20 -9.92 10.11
C ARG A 88 13.34 -10.29 8.65
N GLU A 89 12.26 -10.77 8.04
CA GLU A 89 12.25 -11.08 6.61
C GLU A 89 12.45 -9.79 5.79
N VAL A 90 11.73 -8.72 6.14
CA VAL A 90 11.86 -7.40 5.50
C VAL A 90 13.28 -6.86 5.64
N GLU A 91 13.85 -6.91 6.85
CA GLU A 91 15.18 -6.41 7.13
C GLU A 91 16.27 -7.19 6.38
N SER A 92 16.16 -8.53 6.33
CA SER A 92 17.12 -9.36 5.60
C SER A 92 17.16 -9.02 4.11
N ARG A 93 16.00 -8.80 3.50
CA ARG A 93 15.87 -8.43 2.08
C ARG A 93 16.39 -7.01 1.79
N MET A 94 16.35 -6.09 2.76
CA MET A 94 16.91 -4.73 2.64
C MET A 94 18.43 -4.68 2.84
N ARG A 95 18.99 -5.50 3.73
CA ARG A 95 20.43 -5.50 4.07
C ARG A 95 21.34 -6.08 2.98
N LEU A 96 20.80 -6.89 2.06
CA LEU A 96 21.59 -7.65 1.08
C LEU A 96 22.18 -6.80 -0.07
N GLN A 97 21.88 -5.51 -0.18
CA GLN A 97 22.22 -4.75 -1.39
C GLN A 97 22.80 -3.35 -1.12
N ALA A 98 24.13 -3.27 -1.26
CA ALA A 98 25.03 -2.14 -1.49
C ALA A 98 24.78 -0.76 -0.79
N PRO A 99 25.83 -0.10 -0.27
CA PRO A 99 25.73 1.20 0.43
C PRO A 99 25.37 2.41 -0.46
N GLN A 100 25.04 2.21 -1.74
CA GLN A 100 24.68 3.31 -2.63
C GLN A 100 23.23 3.75 -2.39
N PRO A 101 22.97 5.01 -1.99
CA PRO A 101 21.63 5.49 -1.65
C PRO A 101 20.58 5.27 -2.75
N GLN A 102 20.98 5.39 -4.02
CA GLN A 102 20.08 5.16 -5.17
C GLN A 102 19.59 3.72 -5.26
N LYS A 103 20.46 2.74 -4.97
CA LYS A 103 20.09 1.31 -4.99
C LYS A 103 19.13 0.96 -3.86
N ILE A 104 19.31 1.58 -2.69
CA ILE A 104 18.40 1.41 -1.56
C ILE A 104 16.97 1.85 -1.93
N ILE A 105 16.85 3.00 -2.59
CA ILE A 105 15.54 3.54 -3.02
C ILE A 105 14.86 2.60 -4.02
N SER A 106 15.57 2.14 -5.05
CA SER A 106 15.01 1.21 -6.04
C SER A 106 14.59 -0.11 -5.40
N ASN A 107 15.37 -0.62 -4.45
CA ASN A 107 15.09 -1.88 -3.78
C ASN A 107 13.87 -1.78 -2.86
N ALA A 108 13.74 -0.67 -2.13
CA ALA A 108 12.56 -0.40 -1.32
C ALA A 108 11.29 -0.32 -2.19
N ALA A 109 11.35 0.37 -3.33
CA ALA A 109 10.23 0.44 -4.27
C ALA A 109 9.86 -0.93 -4.83
N GLN A 110 10.86 -1.73 -5.22
CA GLN A 110 10.65 -3.09 -5.72
C GLN A 110 10.04 -4.00 -4.65
N MET A 111 10.53 -3.92 -3.40
CA MET A 111 10.00 -4.69 -2.29
C MET A 111 8.53 -4.33 -2.00
N LEU A 112 8.20 -3.05 -1.92
CA LEU A 112 6.81 -2.60 -1.74
C LEU A 112 5.91 -3.12 -2.85
N SER A 113 6.40 -3.10 -4.09
CA SER A 113 5.66 -3.63 -5.22
C SER A 113 5.43 -5.14 -5.10
N SER A 114 6.47 -5.90 -4.73
CA SER A 114 6.37 -7.35 -4.56
C SER A 114 5.47 -7.75 -3.38
N LEU A 115 5.48 -7.02 -2.27
CA LEU A 115 4.63 -7.32 -1.12
C LEU A 115 3.16 -6.98 -1.38
N SER A 116 2.90 -5.85 -2.03
CA SER A 116 1.53 -5.37 -2.27
C SER A 116 0.90 -5.91 -3.55
N GLN A 117 1.70 -6.38 -4.51
CA GLN A 117 1.29 -6.63 -5.90
C GLN A 117 0.77 -5.38 -6.64
N PHE A 118 1.13 -4.18 -6.14
CA PHE A 118 0.82 -2.89 -6.76
C PHE A 118 2.10 -2.14 -7.15
N ALA A 119 1.95 -0.97 -7.78
CA ALA A 119 3.08 -0.08 -8.04
C ALA A 119 3.67 0.44 -6.71
N GLY A 120 4.97 0.22 -6.50
CA GLY A 120 5.71 0.78 -5.37
C GLY A 120 6.34 2.12 -5.73
N VAL A 121 6.05 3.17 -4.96
CA VAL A 121 6.66 4.50 -5.15
C VAL A 121 7.43 4.88 -3.89
N VAL A 122 8.70 5.25 -4.06
CA VAL A 122 9.55 5.75 -2.97
C VAL A 122 10.05 7.14 -3.35
N LEU A 123 9.78 8.09 -2.48
CA LEU A 123 10.28 9.46 -2.58
C LEU A 123 11.49 9.61 -1.66
N SER A 124 12.60 10.08 -2.20
CA SER A 124 13.77 10.46 -1.42
C SER A 124 13.94 11.98 -1.47
N PRO A 125 14.22 12.65 -0.34
CA PRO A 125 14.46 14.08 -0.33
C PRO A 125 15.63 14.41 -1.26
N ARG A 126 15.43 15.41 -2.13
CA ARG A 126 16.49 15.93 -2.99
C ARG A 126 17.53 16.62 -2.11
N ARG A 127 18.70 16.01 -1.95
CA ARG A 127 19.82 16.63 -1.26
C ARG A 127 20.51 17.58 -2.24
N GLU A 128 20.62 18.84 -1.87
CA GLU A 128 21.57 19.74 -2.52
C GLU A 128 22.97 19.27 -2.11
N SER A 129 23.66 18.64 -3.05
CA SER A 129 25.05 18.24 -2.84
C SER A 129 25.92 19.48 -3.02
N VAL A 130 26.35 20.09 -1.90
CA VAL A 130 27.56 20.91 -1.93
C VAL A 130 28.69 19.93 -2.17
N PHE A 131 29.53 20.12 -3.17
CA PHE A 131 30.70 19.27 -3.37
C PHE A 131 31.82 19.74 -2.44
N GLN A 132 32.43 18.83 -1.68
CA GLN A 132 33.59 19.17 -0.87
C GLN A 132 34.84 19.25 -1.75
N GLN A 133 34.99 18.33 -2.69
CA GLN A 133 36.15 18.24 -3.56
C GLN A 133 35.78 17.67 -4.92
N ILE A 134 36.40 18.21 -5.96
CA ILE A 134 36.30 17.74 -7.34
C ILE A 134 37.71 17.61 -7.90
N GLU A 135 38.09 16.41 -8.31
CA GLU A 135 39.39 16.12 -8.92
C GLU A 135 39.25 15.54 -10.32
N PHE A 136 40.17 15.92 -11.19
CA PHE A 136 40.30 15.38 -12.53
C PHE A 136 41.64 14.66 -12.65
N LEU A 137 41.59 13.35 -12.83
CA LEU A 137 42.76 12.51 -13.03
C LEU A 137 42.82 12.09 -14.50
N ARG A 138 43.84 12.54 -15.22
CA ARG A 138 44.04 12.12 -16.61
C ARG A 138 44.42 10.63 -16.63
N LEU A 139 43.62 9.82 -17.33
CA LEU A 139 43.89 8.39 -17.52
C LEU A 139 44.58 8.11 -18.87
N SER A 140 44.19 8.82 -19.92
CA SER A 140 44.82 8.75 -21.24
C SER A 140 44.59 10.04 -22.04
N GLU A 141 44.94 10.08 -23.32
CA GLU A 141 44.69 11.24 -24.18
C GLU A 141 43.21 11.64 -24.32
N LYS A 142 42.31 10.65 -24.24
CA LYS A 142 40.86 10.80 -24.43
C LYS A 142 40.06 10.25 -23.25
N ARG A 143 40.66 10.21 -22.06
CA ARG A 143 40.00 9.68 -20.86
C ARG A 143 40.44 10.45 -19.63
N ILE A 144 39.45 10.96 -18.90
CA ILE A 144 39.63 11.64 -17.62
C ILE A 144 38.72 10.96 -16.59
N LEU A 145 39.28 10.61 -15.44
CA LEU A 145 38.50 10.19 -14.29
C LEU A 145 38.13 11.44 -13.49
N LEU A 146 36.84 11.73 -13.43
CA LEU A 146 36.26 12.71 -12.53
C LEU A 146 35.99 12.01 -11.19
N VAL A 147 36.61 12.50 -10.12
CA VAL A 147 36.37 12.08 -8.74
C VAL A 147 35.66 13.23 -8.02
N ILE A 148 34.48 12.97 -7.47
CA ILE A 148 33.71 13.94 -6.70
C ILE A 148 33.57 13.41 -5.29
N VAL A 149 33.93 14.21 -4.30
CA VAL A 149 33.78 13.88 -2.87
C VAL A 149 32.73 14.82 -2.28
N ASP A 150 31.74 14.25 -1.60
CA ASP A 150 30.75 15.00 -0.85
C ASP A 150 31.24 15.34 0.58
N PRO A 151 30.57 16.25 1.31
CA PRO A 151 30.89 16.62 2.69
C PRO A 151 30.79 15.47 3.72
N ARG A 152 30.25 14.32 3.31
CA ARG A 152 30.09 13.11 4.13
C ARG A 152 31.12 12.04 3.79
N GLY A 153 32.00 12.29 2.81
CA GLY A 153 33.03 11.37 2.35
C GLY A 153 32.55 10.37 1.29
N ASP A 154 31.34 10.50 0.75
CA ASP A 154 30.89 9.68 -0.39
C ASP A 154 31.68 10.08 -1.65
N VAL A 155 32.33 9.10 -2.28
CA VAL A 155 33.16 9.28 -3.47
C VAL A 155 32.43 8.79 -4.71
N HIS A 156 32.26 9.69 -5.69
CA HIS A 156 31.69 9.38 -7.00
C HIS A 156 32.75 9.44 -8.08
N ASN A 157 32.92 8.33 -8.79
CA ASN A 157 33.85 8.19 -9.90
C ASN A 157 33.09 8.18 -11.22
N ARG A 158 33.44 9.09 -12.14
CA ARG A 158 32.84 9.14 -13.47
C ARG A 158 33.93 9.22 -14.53
N LEU A 159 33.90 8.27 -15.46
CA LEU A 159 34.81 8.28 -16.61
C LEU A 159 34.24 9.25 -17.66
N LEU A 160 35.03 10.26 -18.02
CA LEU A 160 34.78 11.19 -19.10
C LEU A 160 35.64 10.77 -20.30
N LEU A 161 35.03 10.77 -21.49
CA LEU A 161 35.66 10.45 -22.77
C LEU A 161 36.05 11.74 -23.50
#